data_AF-A0AAX1C4M7-F1
#
_entry.id   AF-A0AAX1C4M7-F1
#
_cell.length_a   1.000
_cell.length_b   1.000
_cell.length_c   1.000
_cell.angle_alpha   90.00
_cell.angle_beta   90.00
_cell.angle_gamma   90.00
#
_symmetry.space_group_name_H-M   'P 1'
#
loop_
_entity.id
_entity.type
_entity.pdbx_description
1 polymer ?
#
loop_
_entity_poly.entity_id
_entity_poly.type
_entity_poly.pdbx_seq_one_letter_code
_entity_poly.pdbx_strand_id
1 'polypeptide(L)'
;MLFLDSKETFSHITYGGISIGSKITALIHDDTITFGNFNTLRRVFNMDAYFRDATDSELDSFQDNGVFATETGFKLSSFDDTAIRRKVTLLNQAGILEVDNIPSLIIAAQELKHSLETKQTNNGVRIVMPIEKRKVKLLLDFLDSDIYISAVNGKKYRSNSKRQID
;
A
#
# COMPACT_ATOMS: atom_id res chain seq x y z
N MET A 1 28.87 -24.78 6.01
CA MET A 1 29.69 -23.55 5.93
C MET A 1 30.97 -23.82 6.69
N LEU A 2 32.13 -23.62 6.07
CA LEU A 2 33.43 -23.74 6.75
C LEU A 2 33.83 -22.35 7.23
N PHE A 3 34.33 -22.24 8.47
CA PHE A 3 34.89 -21.00 9.00
C PHE A 3 36.32 -21.22 9.46
N LEU A 4 37.11 -20.16 9.42
CA LEU A 4 38.46 -20.15 9.96
C LEU A 4 38.38 -19.95 11.47
N ASP A 5 38.86 -20.92 12.24
CA ASP A 5 38.87 -20.84 13.70
C ASP A 5 40.10 -20.08 14.23
N SER A 6 40.20 -19.90 15.54
CA SER A 6 41.34 -19.23 16.19
C SER A 6 42.66 -20.00 16.08
N LYS A 7 42.64 -21.21 15.51
CA LYS A 7 43.81 -22.05 15.23
C LYS A 7 44.16 -22.04 13.75
N GLU A 8 43.57 -21.14 12.96
CA GLU A 8 43.76 -21.02 11.52
C GLU A 8 43.35 -22.28 10.74
N THR A 9 42.42 -23.06 11.28
CA THR A 9 41.90 -24.26 10.63
C THR A 9 40.45 -24.08 10.18
N PHE A 10 40.13 -24.60 8.99
CA PHE A 10 38.76 -24.61 8.49
C PHE A 10 37.94 -25.68 9.21
N SER A 11 37.00 -25.23 10.02
CA SER A 11 36.14 -26.09 10.83
C SER A 11 34.73 -26.15 10.25
N HIS A 12 34.15 -27.35 10.22
CA HIS A 12 32.75 -27.55 9.85
C HIS A 12 31.86 -27.43 11.09
N ILE A 13 30.97 -26.46 11.10
CA ILE A 13 29.96 -26.29 12.15
C ILE A 13 28.87 -27.35 12.02
N THR A 14 28.53 -28.00 13.12
CA THR A 14 27.37 -28.89 13.24
C THR A 14 26.15 -28.21 13.87
N TYR A 15 26.29 -26.96 14.30
CA TYR A 15 25.22 -26.15 14.91
C TYR A 15 24.95 -24.89 14.09
N GLY A 16 23.73 -24.34 14.22
CA GLY A 16 23.34 -23.09 13.54
C GLY A 16 24.14 -21.90 14.07
N GLY A 17 24.76 -21.14 13.17
CA GLY A 17 25.47 -19.90 13.50
C GLY A 17 24.75 -18.66 12.98
N ILE A 18 24.92 -17.53 13.65
CA ILE A 18 24.48 -16.21 13.18
C ILE A 18 25.69 -15.48 12.62
N SER A 19 25.65 -15.08 11.35
CA SER A 19 26.67 -14.21 10.76
C SER A 19 26.20 -12.75 10.81
N ILE A 20 26.98 -11.88 11.44
CA ILE A 20 26.72 -10.45 11.45
C ILE A 20 27.43 -9.82 10.25
N GLY A 21 26.66 -9.25 9.33
CA GLY A 21 27.20 -8.51 8.20
C GLY A 21 27.75 -7.14 8.61
N SER A 22 28.62 -6.55 7.79
CA SER A 22 29.20 -5.22 8.02
C SER A 22 28.27 -4.05 7.69
N LYS A 23 27.04 -4.31 7.22
CA LYS A 23 26.09 -3.28 6.79
C LYS A 23 25.01 -3.06 7.84
N ILE A 24 24.69 -1.79 8.09
CA ILE A 24 23.54 -1.40 8.90
C ILE A 24 22.26 -1.83 8.20
N THR A 25 21.42 -2.61 8.90
CA THR A 25 20.11 -3.06 8.38
C THR A 25 19.03 -2.02 8.64
N ALA A 26 18.97 -1.49 9.87
CA ALA A 26 18.02 -0.49 10.29
C ALA A 26 18.60 0.33 11.45
N LEU A 27 18.09 1.55 11.62
CA LEU A 27 18.33 2.43 12.75
C LEU A 27 17.02 2.61 13.50
N ILE A 28 17.04 2.34 14.80
CA ILE A 28 15.90 2.58 15.69
C ILE A 28 16.20 3.84 16.48
N HIS A 29 15.32 4.82 16.39
CA HIS A 29 15.40 6.05 17.17
C HIS A 29 14.00 6.34 17.71
N ASP A 30 13.87 6.34 19.04
CA ASP A 30 12.58 6.38 19.74
C ASP A 30 11.62 5.29 19.20
N ASP A 31 10.42 5.69 18.75
CA ASP A 31 9.41 4.81 18.15
C ASP A 31 9.54 4.68 16.62
N THR A 32 10.62 5.17 16.02
CA THR A 32 10.81 5.18 14.57
C THR A 32 11.92 4.22 14.14
N ILE A 33 11.59 3.34 13.19
CA ILE A 33 12.56 2.47 12.51
C ILE A 33 12.84 3.01 11.12
N THR A 34 14.09 3.39 10.85
CA THR A 34 14.55 3.79 9.51
C THR A 34 15.38 2.66 8.90
N PHE A 35 15.10 2.28 7.66
CA PHE A 35 15.77 1.17 6.99
C PHE A 35 15.94 1.44 5.49
N GLY A 36 17.01 0.90 4.91
CA GLY A 36 17.28 1.04 3.47
C GLY A 36 16.65 -0.03 2.60
N ASN A 37 16.39 -1.23 3.16
CA ASN A 37 15.81 -2.35 2.43
C ASN A 37 14.88 -3.17 3.32
N PHE A 38 13.60 -3.19 2.97
CA PHE A 38 12.56 -3.91 3.71
C PHE A 38 12.79 -5.43 3.74
N ASN A 39 13.28 -6.02 2.65
CA ASN A 39 13.54 -7.47 2.58
C ASN A 39 14.64 -7.90 3.54
N THR A 40 15.57 -7.00 3.87
CA THR A 40 16.57 -7.23 4.91
C THR A 40 15.97 -7.04 6.30
N LEU A 41 15.16 -5.99 6.50
CA LEU A 41 14.48 -5.71 7.77
C LEU A 41 13.60 -6.88 8.22
N ARG A 42 12.80 -7.45 7.31
CA ARG A 42 11.89 -8.57 7.57
C ARG A 42 12.59 -9.86 8.02
N ARG A 43 13.91 -9.99 7.82
CA ARG A 43 14.69 -11.12 8.34
C ARG A 43 14.94 -11.03 9.84
N VAL A 44 14.85 -9.82 10.40
CA VAL A 44 15.17 -9.52 11.80
C VAL A 44 13.91 -9.14 12.58
N PHE A 45 12.97 -8.44 11.94
CA PHE A 45 11.71 -8.03 12.57
C PHE A 45 10.50 -8.70 11.91
N ASN A 46 9.47 -8.98 12.73
CA ASN A 46 8.17 -9.39 12.19
C ASN A 46 7.51 -8.16 11.52
N MET A 47 7.48 -8.20 10.19
CA MET A 47 6.88 -7.17 9.35
C MET A 47 5.66 -7.72 8.58
N ASP A 48 5.09 -8.85 9.01
CA ASP A 48 3.95 -9.51 8.36
C ASP A 48 2.75 -8.58 8.23
N ALA A 49 2.49 -7.78 9.27
CA ALA A 49 1.40 -6.82 9.30
C ALA A 49 1.47 -5.80 8.15
N TYR A 50 2.68 -5.40 7.72
CA TYR A 50 2.89 -4.39 6.68
C TYR A 50 2.92 -4.96 5.26
N PHE A 51 2.98 -6.29 5.10
CA PHE A 51 3.14 -6.92 3.79
C PHE A 51 2.10 -8.00 3.47
N ARG A 52 1.09 -8.15 4.35
CA ARG A 52 -0.03 -9.04 4.05
C ARG A 52 -0.97 -8.40 3.04
N ASP A 53 -1.35 -9.19 2.06
CA ASP A 53 -2.40 -8.84 1.13
C ASP A 53 -3.76 -8.91 1.87
N ALA A 54 -4.68 -8.00 1.57
CA ALA A 54 -6.03 -8.03 2.11
C ALA A 54 -6.71 -9.37 1.82
N THR A 55 -7.34 -9.96 2.83
CA THR A 55 -8.18 -11.16 2.71
C THR A 55 -9.48 -10.83 1.98
N ASP A 56 -10.21 -11.85 1.51
CA ASP A 56 -11.51 -11.63 0.86
C ASP A 56 -12.49 -10.87 1.77
N SER A 57 -12.51 -11.24 3.05
CA SER A 57 -13.33 -10.54 4.05
C SER A 57 -12.95 -9.07 4.23
N GLU A 58 -11.67 -8.72 4.07
CA GLU A 58 -11.21 -7.33 4.16
C GLU A 58 -11.52 -6.54 2.89
N LEU A 59 -11.47 -7.18 1.71
CA LEU A 59 -11.94 -6.58 0.48
C LEU A 59 -13.45 -6.30 0.54
N ASP A 60 -14.23 -7.26 1.03
CA ASP A 60 -15.68 -7.12 1.22
C ASP A 60 -15.99 -5.99 2.22
N SER A 61 -15.29 -5.95 3.36
CA SER A 61 -15.45 -4.86 4.35
C SER A 61 -15.04 -3.50 3.78
N PHE A 62 -13.99 -3.44 2.95
CA PHE A 62 -13.52 -2.21 2.32
C PHE A 62 -14.55 -1.64 1.33
N GLN A 63 -15.13 -2.48 0.48
CA GLN A 63 -16.14 -2.02 -0.49
C GLN A 63 -17.46 -1.61 0.19
N ASP A 64 -17.78 -2.18 1.35
CA ASP A 64 -19.03 -1.95 2.07
C ASP A 64 -18.88 -0.95 3.24
N ASN A 65 -17.75 -0.23 3.32
CA ASN A 65 -17.41 0.71 4.40
C ASN A 65 -18.28 1.99 4.46
N GLY A 66 -19.30 2.11 3.60
CA GLY A 66 -20.19 3.28 3.54
C GLY A 66 -19.63 4.50 2.80
N VAL A 67 -18.32 4.55 2.51
CA VAL A 67 -17.69 5.58 1.67
C VAL A 67 -18.02 5.34 0.20
N PHE A 68 -18.08 4.07 -0.20
CA PHE A 68 -18.30 3.69 -1.59
C PHE A 68 -19.78 3.43 -1.92
N ALA A 69 -20.15 3.80 -3.14
CA ALA A 69 -21.36 3.36 -3.82
C ALA A 69 -20.97 2.28 -4.83
N THR A 70 -21.38 1.04 -4.56
CA THR A 70 -21.14 -0.13 -5.39
C THR A 70 -22.41 -0.54 -6.13
N GLU A 71 -22.28 -1.16 -7.30
CA GLU A 71 -23.42 -1.74 -8.01
C GLU A 71 -23.87 -3.05 -7.37
N THR A 72 -25.14 -3.43 -7.57
CA THR A 72 -25.67 -4.69 -7.06
C THR A 72 -24.86 -5.87 -7.58
N GLY A 73 -24.32 -6.69 -6.67
CA GLY A 73 -23.51 -7.85 -7.02
C GLY A 73 -22.02 -7.54 -7.29
N PHE A 74 -21.59 -6.29 -7.11
CA PHE A 74 -20.17 -5.94 -7.16
C PHE A 74 -19.39 -6.69 -6.07
N LYS A 75 -18.30 -7.33 -6.48
CA LYS A 75 -17.35 -7.99 -5.58
C LYS A 75 -15.93 -7.73 -6.04
N LEU A 76 -15.17 -6.99 -5.24
CA LEU A 76 -13.77 -6.70 -5.53
C LEU A 76 -12.93 -7.98 -5.63
N SER A 77 -13.23 -8.98 -4.79
CA SER A 77 -12.60 -10.31 -4.78
C SER A 77 -12.77 -11.11 -6.08
N SER A 78 -13.69 -10.72 -6.98
CA SER A 78 -13.91 -11.44 -8.24
C SER A 78 -12.90 -11.10 -9.34
N PHE A 79 -12.21 -9.95 -9.24
CA PHE A 79 -11.26 -9.48 -10.26
C PHE A 79 -10.00 -8.86 -9.66
N ASP A 80 -9.73 -9.05 -8.37
CA ASP A 80 -8.58 -8.46 -7.69
C ASP A 80 -7.23 -8.99 -8.21
N ASP A 81 -6.15 -8.39 -7.71
CA ASP A 81 -4.83 -8.98 -7.74
C ASP A 81 -4.03 -8.51 -6.52
N THR A 82 -2.81 -9.02 -6.38
CA THR A 82 -1.86 -8.63 -5.33
C THR A 82 -1.72 -7.11 -5.18
N ALA A 83 -1.77 -6.33 -6.27
CA ALA A 83 -1.62 -4.88 -6.18
C ALA A 83 -2.87 -4.22 -5.56
N ILE A 84 -4.07 -4.68 -5.93
CA ILE A 84 -5.33 -4.23 -5.33
C ILE A 84 -5.36 -4.60 -3.84
N ARG A 85 -5.06 -5.87 -3.51
CA ARG A 85 -5.08 -6.35 -2.12
C ARG A 85 -4.11 -5.59 -1.23
N ARG A 86 -2.89 -5.30 -1.71
CA ARG A 86 -1.92 -4.49 -0.94
C ARG A 86 -2.40 -3.08 -0.70
N LYS A 87 -2.97 -2.43 -1.72
CA LYS A 87 -3.50 -1.07 -1.56
C LYS A 87 -4.66 -1.02 -0.59
N VAL A 88 -5.57 -1.99 -0.63
CA VAL A 88 -6.64 -2.08 0.37
C VAL A 88 -6.06 -2.27 1.78
N THR A 89 -5.05 -3.12 1.97
CA THR A 89 -4.37 -3.26 3.28
C THR A 89 -3.83 -1.91 3.77
N LEU A 90 -3.07 -1.20 2.93
CA LEU A 90 -2.47 0.09 3.29
C LEU A 90 -3.52 1.14 3.63
N LEU A 91 -4.58 1.24 2.82
CA LEU A 91 -5.68 2.17 3.03
C LEU A 91 -6.44 1.88 4.33
N ASN A 92 -6.70 0.60 4.62
CA ASN A 92 -7.32 0.19 5.88
C ASN A 92 -6.44 0.53 7.10
N GLN A 93 -5.13 0.37 6.97
CA GLN A 93 -4.18 0.70 8.04
C GLN A 93 -4.05 2.22 8.25
N ALA A 94 -4.13 3.00 7.18
CA ALA A 94 -4.05 4.45 7.24
C ALA A 94 -5.29 5.10 7.88
N GLY A 95 -6.43 4.40 7.91
CA GLY A 95 -7.67 4.90 8.53
C GLY A 95 -8.27 6.14 7.86
N ILE A 96 -7.84 6.48 6.63
CA ILE A 96 -8.23 7.72 5.96
C ILE A 96 -9.61 7.65 5.29
N LEU A 97 -10.16 6.45 5.09
CA LEU A 97 -11.43 6.22 4.40
C LEU A 97 -12.61 6.25 5.38
N GLU A 98 -12.93 7.45 5.85
CA GLU A 98 -14.11 7.74 6.65
C GLU A 98 -15.10 8.59 5.86
N VAL A 99 -16.39 8.47 6.17
CA VAL A 99 -17.46 9.21 5.47
C VAL A 99 -17.26 10.73 5.57
N ASP A 100 -16.75 11.19 6.71
CA ASP A 100 -16.47 12.60 6.96
C ASP A 100 -15.33 13.16 6.10
N ASN A 101 -14.48 12.29 5.54
CA ASN A 101 -13.36 12.69 4.68
C ASN A 101 -13.74 12.81 3.19
N ILE A 102 -14.97 12.42 2.81
CA ILE A 102 -15.43 12.47 1.41
C ILE A 102 -15.33 13.90 0.81
N PRO A 103 -15.75 14.98 1.50
CA PRO A 103 -15.59 16.34 0.97
C PRO A 103 -14.13 16.70 0.67
N SER A 104 -13.20 16.33 1.55
CA SER A 104 -11.76 16.55 1.37
C SER A 104 -11.22 15.79 0.17
N LEU A 105 -11.66 14.55 -0.04
CA LEU A 105 -11.29 13.75 -1.22
C LEU A 105 -11.81 14.36 -2.53
N ILE A 106 -13.01 14.95 -2.52
CA ILE A 106 -13.55 15.64 -3.70
C ILE A 106 -12.70 16.87 -4.05
N ILE A 107 -12.31 17.66 -3.04
CA ILE A 107 -11.43 18.83 -3.23
C ILE A 107 -10.07 18.38 -3.78
N ALA A 108 -9.46 17.36 -3.17
CA ALA A 108 -8.18 16.82 -3.62
C ALA A 108 -8.24 16.29 -5.06
N ALA A 109 -9.34 15.64 -5.46
CA ALA A 109 -9.53 15.19 -6.83
C ALA A 109 -9.60 16.36 -7.82
N GLN A 110 -10.26 17.46 -7.46
CA GLN A 110 -10.32 18.67 -8.28
C GLN A 110 -8.94 19.32 -8.44
N GLU A 111 -8.19 19.46 -7.34
CA GLU A 111 -6.82 20.00 -7.36
C GLU A 111 -5.88 19.16 -8.23
N LEU A 112 -5.99 17.83 -8.11
CA LEU A 112 -5.20 16.88 -8.90
C LEU A 112 -5.72 16.68 -10.34
N LYS A 113 -6.78 17.38 -10.75
CA LYS A 113 -7.46 17.18 -12.05
C LYS A 113 -7.73 15.68 -12.30
N HIS A 114 -8.15 15.00 -11.24
CA HIS A 114 -8.48 13.59 -11.21
C HIS A 114 -10.00 13.42 -11.34
N SER A 115 -10.42 12.48 -12.18
CA SER A 115 -11.85 12.17 -12.32
C SER A 115 -12.27 11.29 -11.15
N LEU A 116 -13.03 11.86 -10.22
CA LEU A 116 -13.66 11.15 -9.12
C LEU A 116 -15.17 11.22 -9.29
N GLU A 117 -15.80 10.07 -9.54
CA GLU A 117 -17.24 9.98 -9.68
C GLU A 117 -17.89 9.85 -8.30
N THR A 118 -18.93 10.65 -8.04
CA THR A 118 -19.70 10.59 -6.79
C THR A 118 -21.19 10.46 -7.08
N LYS A 119 -21.92 9.81 -6.17
CA LYS A 119 -23.35 9.59 -6.28
C LYS A 119 -24.03 9.98 -4.98
N GLN A 120 -25.16 10.69 -5.11
CA GLN A 120 -26.04 10.95 -3.98
C GLN A 120 -26.82 9.68 -3.65
N THR A 121 -26.70 9.23 -2.41
CA THR A 121 -27.45 8.10 -1.87
C THR A 121 -28.34 8.58 -0.72
N ASN A 122 -29.25 7.72 -0.25
CA ASN A 122 -30.08 8.02 0.92
C ASN A 122 -29.25 8.32 2.19
N ASN A 123 -27.99 7.85 2.21
CA ASN A 123 -27.05 8.01 3.32
C ASN A 123 -25.97 9.08 3.03
N GLY A 124 -26.23 9.99 2.07
CA GLY A 124 -25.32 11.06 1.69
C GLY A 124 -24.52 10.80 0.41
N VAL A 125 -23.53 11.65 0.15
CA VAL A 125 -22.62 11.56 -1.01
C VAL A 125 -21.66 10.40 -0.79
N ARG A 126 -21.50 9.55 -1.80
CA ARG A 126 -20.55 8.43 -1.81
C ARG A 126 -19.71 8.41 -3.07
N ILE A 127 -18.50 7.86 -2.99
CA ILE A 127 -17.59 7.67 -4.14
C ILE A 127 -18.04 6.45 -4.93
N VAL A 128 -18.24 6.59 -6.24
CA VAL A 128 -18.63 5.46 -7.09
C VAL A 128 -17.44 4.52 -7.27
N MET A 129 -17.62 3.24 -6.95
CA MET A 129 -16.61 2.21 -7.20
C MET A 129 -16.63 1.79 -8.68
N PRO A 130 -15.51 1.91 -9.43
CA PRO A 130 -15.48 1.49 -10.82
C PRO A 130 -15.58 -0.04 -10.97
N ILE A 131 -16.14 -0.49 -12.10
CA ILE A 131 -16.24 -1.92 -12.43
C ILE A 131 -14.96 -2.40 -13.16
N GLU A 132 -14.30 -1.50 -13.88
CA GLU A 132 -13.09 -1.83 -14.62
C GLU A 132 -11.87 -1.89 -13.68
N LYS A 133 -11.19 -3.05 -13.64
CA LYS A 133 -9.99 -3.28 -12.82
C LYS A 133 -8.94 -2.17 -12.93
N ARG A 134 -8.73 -1.62 -14.14
CA ARG A 134 -7.78 -0.52 -14.38
C ARG A 134 -8.20 0.76 -13.65
N LYS A 135 -9.49 1.09 -13.68
CA LYS A 135 -10.05 2.26 -13.00
C LYS A 135 -10.06 2.09 -11.49
N VAL A 136 -10.33 0.87 -10.99
CA VAL A 136 -10.21 0.57 -9.55
C VAL A 136 -8.80 0.82 -9.05
N LYS A 137 -7.77 0.30 -9.75
CA LYS A 137 -6.38 0.55 -9.38
C LYS A 137 -6.04 2.04 -9.35
N LEU A 138 -6.55 2.79 -10.33
CA LEU A 138 -6.35 4.22 -10.40
C LEU A 138 -7.03 4.97 -9.24
N LEU A 139 -8.23 4.56 -8.85
CA LEU A 139 -8.91 5.08 -7.67
C LEU A 139 -8.11 4.78 -6.39
N LEU A 140 -7.62 3.55 -6.23
CA LEU A 140 -6.80 3.18 -5.08
C LEU A 140 -5.45 3.94 -5.06
N ASP A 141 -4.86 4.23 -6.22
CA ASP A 141 -3.67 5.10 -6.30
C ASP A 141 -3.96 6.51 -5.83
N PHE A 142 -5.11 7.07 -6.21
CA PHE A 142 -5.53 8.39 -5.75
C PHE A 142 -5.71 8.42 -4.23
N LEU A 143 -6.43 7.44 -3.68
CA LEU A 143 -6.70 7.35 -2.23
C LEU A 143 -5.40 7.18 -1.41
N ASP A 144 -4.42 6.47 -1.94
CA ASP A 144 -3.11 6.21 -1.31
C ASP A 144 -2.09 7.36 -1.54
N SER A 145 -2.56 8.54 -2.00
CA SER A 145 -1.71 9.70 -2.31
C SER A 145 -0.56 9.41 -3.30
N ASP A 146 -0.77 8.44 -4.18
CA ASP A 146 0.23 7.91 -5.10
C ASP A 146 0.23 8.68 -6.46
N ILE A 147 -0.60 9.72 -6.58
CA ILE A 147 -0.77 10.58 -7.76
C ILE A 147 -0.33 12.01 -7.42
N TYR A 148 0.49 12.61 -8.27
CA TYR A 148 0.88 14.02 -8.16
C TYR A 148 0.91 14.73 -9.51
N ILE A 149 0.82 16.07 -9.49
CA ILE A 149 1.02 16.93 -10.66
C ILE A 149 2.45 17.47 -10.65
N SER A 150 3.19 17.29 -11.74
CA SER A 150 4.53 17.86 -11.87
C SER A 150 4.45 19.38 -12.04
N ALA A 151 5.14 20.13 -11.17
CA ALA A 151 5.23 21.58 -11.28
C ALA A 151 5.92 22.05 -12.58
N VAL A 152 6.75 21.19 -13.20
CA VAL A 152 7.54 21.55 -14.38
C VAL A 152 6.73 21.51 -15.67
N ASN A 153 5.79 20.57 -15.80
CA ASN A 153 5.06 20.35 -17.06
C ASN A 153 3.54 20.20 -16.91
N GLY A 154 3.01 20.29 -15.68
CA GLY A 154 1.58 20.21 -15.40
C GLY A 154 0.94 18.83 -15.63
N LYS A 155 1.73 17.79 -15.92
CA LYS A 155 1.23 16.43 -16.17
C LYS A 155 1.09 15.63 -14.88
N LYS A 156 0.15 14.67 -14.87
CA LYS A 156 -0.10 13.74 -13.77
C LYS A 156 0.87 12.56 -13.83
N TYR A 157 1.43 12.19 -12.70
CA TYR A 157 2.39 11.10 -12.57
C TYR A 157 2.10 10.25 -11.33
N ARG A 158 2.58 9.00 -11.36
CA ARG A 158 2.62 8.14 -10.18
C ARG A 158 3.89 8.38 -9.37
N SER A 159 3.76 8.64 -8.07
CA SER A 159 4.86 9.03 -7.15
C SER A 159 6.05 8.08 -7.21
N ASN A 160 5.79 6.77 -7.15
CA ASN A 160 6.85 5.75 -7.05
C ASN A 160 7.54 5.39 -8.37
N SER A 161 6.96 5.73 -9.54
CA SER A 161 7.51 5.28 -10.85
C SER A 161 7.72 6.40 -11.87
N LYS A 162 7.28 7.64 -11.57
CA LYS A 162 7.23 8.76 -12.53
C LYS A 162 6.53 8.39 -13.84
N ARG A 163 5.66 7.38 -13.83
CA ARG A 163 4.87 6.98 -14.99
C ARG A 163 3.77 8.01 -15.20
N GLN A 164 3.65 8.55 -16.41
CA GLN A 164 2.57 9.47 -16.75
C GLN A 164 1.23 8.74 -16.66
N ILE A 165 0.24 9.43 -16.09
CA ILE A 165 -1.15 8.99 -15.99
C ILE A 165 -1.97 9.94 -16.87
N ASP A 166 -2.71 9.39 -17.83
CA ASP A 166 -3.65 10.14 -18.66
C ASP A 166 -5.02 10.23 -17.97
#